data_AF-A0A6G3QMB2-F1
#
_entry.id   AF-A0A6G3QMB2-F1
#
_cell.length_a   1.000
_cell.length_b   1.000
_cell.length_c   1.000
_cell.angle_alpha   90.00
_cell.angle_beta   90.00
_cell.angle_gamma   90.00
#
_symmetry.space_group_name_H-M   'P 1'
#
loop_
_entity.id
_entity.type
_entity.pdbx_description
1 polymer ?
#
loop_
_entity_poly.entity_id
_entity_poly.type
_entity_poly.pdbx_seq_one_letter_code
_entity_poly.pdbx_strand_id
1 'polypeptide(L)'
;RIGRIGLHTEEDDLPLLVDWRANAARPFYEATPVHPMDLRRRRHLRLEERTVISVSDELLDGTAPTDEDVVGDGPLTEALSARRTGRMHAAVATLQSEQDEIVRSAHRGVTVVQGGPGTGKTVVALHRAAYVLYAFPRAAEE
;
A
#
# COMPACT_ATOMS: atom_id res chain seq x y z
N ARG A 1 0.37 0.13 -12.06
CA ARG A 1 1.12 -0.86 -11.25
C ARG A 1 1.92 -0.10 -10.21
N ILE A 2 1.99 -0.55 -8.95
CA ILE A 2 2.64 0.20 -7.85
C ILE A 2 3.84 -0.57 -7.30
N GLY A 3 4.92 0.12 -6.93
CA GLY A 3 6.12 -0.49 -6.36
C GLY A 3 6.97 0.47 -5.53
N ARG A 4 8.09 -0.06 -5.00
CA ARG A 4 9.02 0.70 -4.13
C ARG A 4 9.80 1.80 -4.86
N ILE A 5 9.94 1.66 -6.18
CA ILE A 5 10.71 2.54 -7.05
C ILE A 5 9.87 2.73 -8.32
N GLY A 6 9.84 3.95 -8.85
CA GLY A 6 9.24 4.23 -10.16
C GLY A 6 10.11 3.72 -11.31
N LEU A 7 9.51 3.08 -12.31
CA LEU A 7 10.16 2.60 -13.52
C LEU A 7 9.45 3.16 -14.74
N HIS A 8 10.24 3.75 -15.63
CA HIS A 8 9.80 4.32 -16.90
C HIS A 8 10.65 3.71 -18.02
N THR A 9 10.07 3.54 -19.20
CA THR A 9 10.79 3.24 -20.44
C THR A 9 10.68 4.45 -21.37
N GLU A 10 11.64 4.63 -22.27
CA GLU A 10 11.65 5.76 -23.20
C GLU A 10 10.56 5.64 -24.28
N GLU A 11 10.05 4.43 -24.53
CA GLU A 11 9.07 4.14 -25.58
C GLU A 11 7.59 4.26 -25.15
N ASP A 12 7.29 4.21 -23.84
CA ASP A 12 5.92 4.21 -23.34
C ASP A 12 5.56 5.55 -22.71
N ASP A 13 4.41 6.11 -23.09
CA ASP A 13 3.85 7.31 -22.46
C ASP A 13 3.42 7.08 -20.99
N LEU A 14 3.26 5.81 -20.58
CA LEU A 14 2.83 5.43 -19.23
C LEU A 14 3.95 4.71 -18.45
N PRO A 15 4.09 4.98 -17.14
CA PRO A 15 5.08 4.30 -16.30
C PRO A 15 4.84 2.78 -16.25
N LEU A 16 5.92 2.01 -16.42
CA LEU A 16 5.90 0.56 -16.18
C LEU A 16 5.59 0.25 -14.71
N LEU A 17 6.12 1.05 -13.78
CA LEU A 17 5.90 0.93 -12.34
C LEU A 17 5.80 2.32 -11.72
N VAL A 18 4.72 2.58 -10.98
CA VAL A 18 4.54 3.83 -10.24
C VAL A 18 5.13 3.67 -8.84
N ASP A 19 5.91 4.65 -8.40
CA ASP A 19 6.41 4.70 -7.03
C ASP A 19 5.25 4.87 -6.04
N TRP A 20 5.24 4.08 -4.96
CA TRP A 20 4.19 4.13 -3.95
C TRP A 20 4.01 5.52 -3.31
N ARG A 21 5.06 6.34 -3.28
CA ARG A 21 5.03 7.69 -2.71
C ARG A 21 4.36 8.70 -3.66
N ALA A 22 4.24 8.39 -4.94
CA ALA A 22 3.63 9.28 -5.91
C ALA A 22 2.13 9.47 -5.65
N ASN A 23 1.57 10.64 -6.02
CA ASN A 23 0.13 10.89 -5.91
C ASN A 23 -0.69 9.94 -6.78
N ALA A 24 -0.15 9.49 -7.92
CA ALA A 24 -0.79 8.51 -8.79
C ALA A 24 -0.99 7.14 -8.12
N ALA A 25 -0.30 6.86 -6.99
CA ALA A 25 -0.50 5.64 -6.22
C ALA A 25 -1.63 5.73 -5.20
N ARG A 26 -2.20 6.93 -4.93
CA ARG A 26 -3.24 7.12 -3.90
C ARG A 26 -4.45 6.19 -4.05
N PRO A 27 -5.03 5.98 -5.26
CA PRO A 27 -6.16 5.06 -5.41
C PRO A 27 -5.89 3.66 -4.89
N PHE A 28 -4.64 3.18 -4.92
CA PHE A 28 -4.30 1.87 -4.37
C PHE A 28 -4.53 1.77 -2.85
N TYR A 29 -4.38 2.87 -2.11
CA TYR A 29 -4.50 2.90 -0.63
C TYR A 29 -5.84 3.46 -0.14
N GLU A 30 -6.44 4.40 -0.90
CA GLU A 30 -7.66 5.10 -0.51
C GLU A 30 -8.94 4.47 -1.09
N ALA A 31 -8.85 3.75 -2.22
CA ALA A 31 -10.04 3.19 -2.83
C ALA A 31 -10.68 2.10 -1.95
N THR A 32 -12.01 2.13 -1.91
CA THR A 32 -12.87 1.18 -1.18
C THR A 32 -14.00 0.71 -2.10
N PRO A 33 -14.71 -0.37 -1.77
CA PRO A 33 -15.88 -0.78 -2.53
C PRO A 33 -17.01 0.27 -2.62
N VAL A 34 -17.03 1.22 -1.67
CA VAL A 34 -18.00 2.34 -1.65
C VAL A 34 -17.51 3.52 -2.49
N HIS A 35 -16.19 3.74 -2.53
CA HIS A 35 -15.55 4.78 -3.30
C HIS A 35 -14.36 4.18 -4.09
N PRO A 36 -14.61 3.56 -5.26
CA PRO A 36 -13.62 2.76 -5.96
C PRO A 36 -12.55 3.57 -6.70
N MET A 37 -12.73 4.89 -6.86
CA MET A 37 -11.78 5.78 -7.55
C MET A 37 -11.40 5.26 -8.96
N ASP A 38 -12.40 4.83 -9.73
CA ASP A 38 -12.27 4.23 -11.06
C ASP A 38 -11.45 2.92 -11.12
N LEU A 39 -11.19 2.29 -9.97
CA LEU A 39 -10.55 0.98 -9.91
C LEU A 39 -11.60 -0.13 -9.93
N ARG A 40 -11.48 -1.04 -10.90
CA ARG A 40 -12.18 -2.34 -10.85
C ARG A 40 -11.60 -3.25 -9.77
N ARG A 41 -10.27 -3.39 -9.76
CA ARG A 41 -9.56 -4.32 -8.88
C ARG A 41 -8.29 -3.74 -8.28
N ARG A 42 -7.97 -4.20 -7.07
CA ARG A 42 -6.69 -4.02 -6.40
C ARG A 42 -6.02 -5.37 -6.21
N ARG A 43 -4.83 -5.54 -6.79
CA ARG A 43 -4.05 -6.79 -6.73
C ARG A 43 -2.91 -6.68 -5.73
N HIS A 44 -2.85 -7.60 -4.78
CA HIS A 44 -1.76 -7.76 -3.83
C HIS A 44 -0.85 -8.89 -4.27
N LEU A 45 0.47 -8.64 -4.21
CA LEU A 45 1.49 -9.63 -4.49
C LEU A 45 2.29 -9.89 -3.21
N ARG A 46 2.41 -11.15 -2.81
CA ARG A 46 3.35 -11.56 -1.77
C ARG A 46 4.60 -12.10 -2.45
N LEU A 47 5.75 -11.54 -2.09
CA LEU A 47 7.03 -11.93 -2.64
C LEU A 47 7.89 -12.57 -1.56
N GLU A 48 8.61 -13.61 -1.94
CA GLU A 48 9.79 -14.10 -1.24
C GLU A 48 11.00 -13.80 -2.13
N GLU A 49 11.86 -12.88 -1.67
CA GLU A 49 12.93 -12.29 -2.47
C GLU A 49 12.46 -11.70 -3.81
N ARG A 50 12.71 -12.39 -4.93
CA ARG A 50 12.31 -11.99 -6.28
C ARG A 50 11.21 -12.88 -6.86
N THR A 51 10.69 -13.82 -6.08
CA THR A 51 9.68 -14.79 -6.50
C THR A 51 8.33 -14.38 -5.95
N VAL A 52 7.31 -14.31 -6.81
CA VAL A 52 5.92 -14.11 -6.38
C VAL A 52 5.41 -15.44 -5.83
N ILE A 53 5.06 -15.47 -4.55
CA ILE A 53 4.59 -16.67 -3.84
C ILE A 53 3.08 -16.67 -3.58
N SER A 54 2.42 -15.51 -3.69
CA SER A 54 0.97 -15.40 -3.62
C SER A 54 0.48 -14.18 -4.40
N VAL A 55 -0.73 -14.29 -4.95
CA VAL A 55 -1.46 -13.22 -5.63
C VAL A 55 -2.89 -13.23 -5.09
N SER A 56 -3.43 -12.06 -4.76
CA SER A 56 -4.80 -11.92 -4.30
C SER A 56 -5.42 -10.65 -4.87
N ASP A 57 -6.66 -10.77 -5.37
CA ASP A 57 -7.43 -9.65 -5.90
C ASP A 57 -8.56 -9.25 -4.96
N GLU A 58 -8.73 -7.94 -4.81
CA GLU A 58 -9.88 -7.29 -4.20
C GLU A 58 -10.66 -6.54 -5.28
N LEU A 59 -11.92 -6.89 -5.49
CA LEU A 59 -12.81 -6.21 -6.43
C LEU A 59 -13.48 -5.02 -5.72
N LEU A 60 -13.38 -3.84 -6.32
CA LEU A 60 -13.81 -2.57 -5.73
C LEU A 60 -15.07 -2.01 -6.40
N ASP A 61 -15.36 -2.39 -7.64
CA ASP A 61 -16.50 -1.85 -8.40
C ASP A 61 -17.78 -2.70 -8.30
N GLY A 62 -17.75 -3.78 -7.51
CA GLY A 62 -18.88 -4.70 -7.32
C GLY A 62 -19.17 -5.60 -8.53
N THR A 63 -18.30 -5.61 -9.53
CA THR A 63 -18.44 -6.52 -10.68
C THR A 63 -18.25 -7.97 -10.27
N ALA A 64 -18.87 -8.88 -11.00
CA ALA A 64 -18.65 -10.31 -10.80
C ALA A 64 -17.18 -10.68 -11.14
N PRO A 65 -16.56 -11.60 -10.36
CA PRO A 65 -15.25 -12.13 -10.68
C PRO A 65 -15.25 -12.78 -12.07
N THR A 66 -14.14 -12.64 -12.78
CA THR A 66 -13.86 -13.33 -14.06
C THR A 66 -12.81 -14.40 -13.85
N ASP A 67 -12.58 -15.24 -14.87
CA ASP A 67 -11.55 -16.29 -14.84
C ASP A 67 -10.12 -15.73 -14.65
N GLU A 68 -9.90 -14.44 -14.88
CA GLU A 68 -8.61 -13.77 -14.68
C GLU A 68 -8.39 -13.23 -13.25
N ASP A 69 -9.46 -13.20 -12.44
CA ASP A 69 -9.44 -12.61 -11.11
C ASP A 69 -9.10 -13.67 -10.06
N VAL A 70 -8.09 -13.40 -9.22
CA VAL A 70 -7.63 -14.32 -8.17
C VAL A 70 -8.32 -13.95 -6.86
N VAL A 71 -9.64 -14.10 -6.85
CA VAL A 71 -10.49 -13.79 -5.69
C VAL A 71 -10.57 -15.03 -4.79
N GLY A 72 -9.87 -14.98 -3.66
CA GLY A 72 -9.90 -16.00 -2.61
C GLY A 72 -10.20 -15.37 -1.24
N ASP A 73 -9.91 -16.10 -0.17
CA ASP A 73 -9.82 -15.54 1.18
C ASP A 73 -8.84 -14.36 1.14
N GLY A 74 -9.37 -13.13 1.10
CA GLY A 74 -8.58 -11.92 0.82
C GLY A 74 -7.40 -11.73 1.78
N PRO A 75 -6.54 -10.71 1.57
CA PRO A 75 -5.29 -10.54 2.33
C PRO A 75 -5.48 -10.55 3.86
N LEU A 76 -6.66 -10.09 4.33
CA LEU A 76 -7.07 -10.15 5.72
C LEU A 76 -7.33 -11.60 6.21
N THR A 77 -8.06 -12.40 5.44
CA THR A 77 -8.38 -13.79 5.80
C THR A 77 -7.15 -14.70 5.69
N GLU A 78 -6.25 -14.47 4.72
CA GLU A 78 -4.94 -15.13 4.66
C GLU A 78 -4.09 -14.77 5.89
N ALA A 79 -4.05 -13.48 6.28
CA ALA A 79 -3.32 -13.02 7.47
C ALA A 79 -3.89 -13.59 8.78
N LEU A 80 -5.21 -13.75 8.88
CA LEU A 80 -5.87 -14.38 10.03
C LEU A 80 -5.61 -15.90 10.10
N SER A 81 -5.42 -16.55 8.95
CA SER A 81 -5.19 -18.00 8.84
C SER A 81 -3.72 -18.40 8.97
N ALA A 82 -2.79 -17.46 8.81
CA ALA A 82 -1.37 -17.69 9.03
C ALA A 82 -1.09 -18.09 10.49
N ARG A 83 -0.48 -19.26 10.71
CA ARG A 83 -0.18 -19.81 12.05
C ARG A 83 0.53 -18.77 12.93
N ARG A 84 0.01 -18.57 14.15
CA ARG A 84 0.63 -17.81 15.26
C ARG A 84 1.95 -18.46 15.71
N THR A 85 3.01 -18.32 14.92
CA THR A 85 4.36 -18.43 15.44
C THR A 85 4.59 -17.15 16.25
N GLY A 86 5.04 -17.23 17.49
CA GLY A 86 5.20 -16.09 18.41
C GLY A 86 6.21 -15.01 17.99
N ARG A 87 6.50 -14.88 16.69
CA ARG A 87 7.24 -13.79 16.06
C ARG A 87 6.23 -12.96 15.28
N MET A 88 6.30 -11.64 15.48
CA MET A 88 5.40 -10.65 14.90
C MET A 88 5.53 -10.64 13.36
N HIS A 89 4.88 -11.57 12.67
CA HIS A 89 4.87 -11.62 11.22
C HIS A 89 3.72 -10.76 10.69
N ALA A 90 4.11 -9.79 9.86
CA ALA A 90 3.27 -9.01 8.95
C ALA A 90 2.31 -7.98 9.58
N ALA A 91 2.87 -6.94 10.19
CA ALA A 91 2.28 -5.59 10.12
C ALA A 91 2.37 -5.00 8.68
N VAL A 92 2.12 -5.80 7.64
CA VAL A 92 2.47 -5.48 6.24
C VAL A 92 1.29 -5.53 5.27
N ALA A 93 0.08 -5.97 5.66
CA ALA A 93 -0.92 -6.25 4.62
C ALA A 93 -1.32 -5.02 3.78
N THR A 94 -1.43 -3.83 4.37
CA THR A 94 -1.59 -2.56 3.63
C THR A 94 -1.53 -1.42 4.62
N LEU A 95 -0.90 -0.30 4.24
CA LEU A 95 -1.29 0.99 4.81
C LEU A 95 -2.78 1.14 4.51
N GLN A 96 -3.60 0.93 5.54
CA GLN A 96 -5.04 1.18 5.46
C GLN A 96 -5.25 2.66 5.14
N SER A 97 -6.40 3.03 4.59
CA SER A 97 -6.66 4.42 4.15
C SER A 97 -6.36 5.45 5.24
N GLU A 98 -6.71 5.18 6.51
CA GLU A 98 -6.38 6.03 7.65
C GLU A 98 -4.86 6.19 7.88
N GLN A 99 -4.09 5.12 7.70
CA GLN A 99 -2.65 5.16 7.86
C GLN A 99 -1.96 5.87 6.69
N ASP A 100 -2.47 5.71 5.47
CA ASP A 100 -1.99 6.46 4.29
C ASP A 100 -2.26 7.97 4.45
N GLU A 101 -3.41 8.35 5.00
CA GLU A 101 -3.72 9.74 5.32
C GLU A 101 -2.68 10.33 6.30
N ILE A 102 -2.32 9.59 7.36
CA ILE A 102 -1.25 10.01 8.29
C ILE A 102 0.08 10.15 7.54
N VAL A 103 0.46 9.18 6.71
CA VAL A 103 1.71 9.19 5.95
C VAL A 103 1.78 10.41 5.04
N ARG A 104 0.71 10.70 4.29
CA ARG A 104 0.63 11.78 3.29
C ARG A 104 0.20 13.13 3.84
N SER A 105 -0.10 13.22 5.14
CA SER A 105 -0.48 14.49 5.79
C SER A 105 0.57 15.59 5.57
N ALA A 106 0.09 16.82 5.42
CA ALA A 106 0.96 17.98 5.17
C ALA A 106 2.08 18.09 6.22
N HIS A 107 3.28 18.46 5.78
CA HIS A 107 4.41 18.65 6.68
C HIS A 107 4.28 20.00 7.40
N ARG A 108 4.12 19.98 8.73
CA ARG A 108 3.96 21.18 9.60
C ARG A 108 5.00 21.20 10.73
N GLY A 109 6.16 20.56 10.56
CA GLY A 109 7.13 20.31 11.63
C GLY A 109 6.83 19.00 12.38
N VAL A 110 6.65 19.06 13.70
CA VAL A 110 6.47 17.87 14.55
C VAL A 110 5.12 17.20 14.27
N THR A 111 5.13 15.89 14.00
CA THR A 111 3.94 15.05 13.87
C THR A 111 3.93 13.98 14.96
N VAL A 112 2.80 13.81 15.66
CA VAL A 112 2.60 12.75 16.66
C VAL A 112 1.64 11.70 16.10
N VAL A 113 2.07 10.43 16.07
CA VAL A 113 1.22 9.30 15.66
C VAL A 113 0.77 8.54 16.90
N GLN A 114 -0.53 8.58 17.20
CA GLN A 114 -1.12 7.93 18.37
C GLN A 114 -2.02 6.75 17.95
N GLY A 115 -2.11 5.73 18.81
CA GLY A 115 -2.88 4.52 18.52
C GLY A 115 -2.62 3.41 19.54
N GLY A 116 -3.53 2.43 19.64
CA GLY A 116 -3.45 1.32 20.58
C GLY A 116 -2.28 0.36 20.34
N PRO A 117 -2.01 -0.60 21.23
CA PRO A 117 -1.00 -1.65 21.01
C PRO A 117 -1.27 -2.40 19.69
N GLY A 118 -0.21 -2.73 18.94
CA GLY A 118 -0.33 -3.52 17.69
C GLY A 118 -0.83 -2.76 16.43
N THR A 119 -1.18 -1.48 16.53
CA THR A 119 -1.73 -0.67 15.42
C THR A 119 -0.71 -0.21 14.35
N GLY A 120 0.51 -0.75 14.36
CA GLY A 120 1.49 -0.45 13.31
C GLY A 120 2.14 0.95 13.33
N LYS A 121 1.97 1.75 14.40
CA LYS A 121 2.51 3.13 14.52
C LYS A 121 3.97 3.30 14.08
N THR A 122 4.85 2.37 14.43
CA THR A 122 6.27 2.42 14.04
C THR A 122 6.44 2.33 12.53
N VAL A 123 5.70 1.43 11.88
CA VAL A 123 5.70 1.26 10.43
C VAL A 123 5.12 2.51 9.77
N VAL A 124 4.01 3.05 10.29
CA VAL A 124 3.41 4.30 9.82
C VAL A 124 4.39 5.46 9.91
N ALA A 125 5.09 5.61 11.04
CA ALA A 125 6.08 6.67 11.25
C ALA A 125 7.26 6.56 10.27
N LEU A 126 7.76 5.35 10.02
CA LEU A 126 8.83 5.11 9.04
C LEU A 126 8.38 5.43 7.61
N HIS A 127 7.18 4.99 7.21
CA HIS A 127 6.63 5.34 5.90
C HIS A 127 6.41 6.84 5.77
N ARG A 128 5.94 7.50 6.83
CA ARG A 128 5.80 8.96 6.86
C ARG A 128 7.13 9.66 6.66
N ALA A 129 8.19 9.24 7.36
CA ALA A 129 9.52 9.81 7.17
C ALA A 129 9.99 9.66 5.70
N ALA A 130 9.84 8.47 5.12
CA ALA A 130 10.19 8.23 3.72
C ALA A 130 9.36 9.07 2.73
N TYR A 131 8.06 9.25 3.00
CA TYR A 131 7.19 10.11 2.20
C TYR A 131 7.59 11.58 2.33
N VAL A 132 7.90 12.07 3.53
CA VAL A 132 8.31 13.46 3.75
C VAL A 132 9.59 13.78 2.99
N LEU A 133 10.61 12.91 3.07
CA LEU A 133 11.86 13.08 2.33
C LEU A 133 11.65 13.07 0.80
N TYR A 134 10.61 12.38 0.31
CA TYR A 134 10.24 12.37 -1.10
C TYR A 134 9.47 13.61 -1.53
N ALA A 135 8.44 13.98 -0.78
CA ALA A 135 7.47 15.01 -1.15
C ALA A 135 7.94 16.43 -0.78
N PHE A 136 8.85 16.56 0.19
CA PHE A 136 9.37 17.84 0.68
C PHE A 136 10.91 17.83 0.68
N PRO A 137 11.57 18.02 -0.48
CA PRO A 137 13.04 17.92 -0.59
C PRO A 137 13.81 18.83 0.38
N ARG A 138 13.29 20.02 0.70
CA ARG A 138 13.92 20.93 1.67
C ARG A 138 13.98 20.38 3.09
N ALA A 139 13.05 19.49 3.46
CA ALA A 139 13.06 18.86 4.78
C ALA A 139 14.16 17.78 4.90
N ALA A 140 14.82 17.40 3.80
CA ALA A 140 15.98 16.50 3.81
C ALA A 140 17.32 17.25 3.95
N GLU A 141 17.29 18.58 3.88
CA GLU A 141 18.49 19.44 3.90
C GLU A 141 18.77 20.04 5.28
N GLU A 142 17.82 19.95 6.23
CA GLU A 142 17.93 20.36 7.64
C GLU A 142 18.35 19.19 8.56
#